data_AF-A0A955V417-F1
#
_entry.id   AF-A0A955V417-F1
#
_cell.length_a   1.000
_cell.length_b   1.000
_cell.length_c   1.000
_cell.angle_alpha   90.00
_cell.angle_beta   90.00
_cell.angle_gamma   90.00
#
_symmetry.space_group_name_H-M   'P 1'
#
loop_
_entity.id
_entity.type
_entity.pdbx_description
1 polymer ?
#
loop_
_entity_poly.entity_id
_entity_poly.type
_entity_poly.pdbx_seq_one_letter_code
_entity_poly.pdbx_strand_id
1 'polypeptide(L)'
;THPNAAQTGCEPDAACDASALSALAVPGLTPAFSPGVHRYRVPAPVGGGTWARATLCDGTKTLYVGGNQASSGARVGLWLGSGSATVAVYQRWTPVGTYTITVDPSLPPAPLTEGLASLSIPGLSPPFDPAVTHYTAPARPTSTVPVTAALASPGASTLWIESLLTGSGATRTTWAPLGNVVDVTVTEGWLEIGHYYVTIVR
;
A
#
# COMPACT_ATOMS: atom_id res chain seq x y z
N THR A 1 -47.31 28.30 -2.85
CA THR A 1 -47.32 26.85 -2.58
C THR A 1 -45.91 26.32 -2.78
N HIS A 2 -45.17 26.12 -1.70
CA HIS A 2 -43.88 25.41 -1.72
C HIS A 2 -44.15 23.91 -1.46
N PRO A 3 -43.70 22.99 -2.33
CA PRO A 3 -43.42 21.61 -1.92
C PRO A 3 -41.92 21.53 -1.60
N ASN A 4 -41.55 21.43 -0.32
CA ASN A 4 -41.41 20.25 0.52
C ASN A 4 -40.11 19.48 0.25
N ALA A 5 -39.18 19.61 1.20
CA ALA A 5 -37.88 18.95 1.24
C ALA A 5 -38.07 17.47 1.58
N ALA A 6 -37.68 16.59 0.66
CA ALA A 6 -37.49 15.18 0.98
C ALA A 6 -36.09 15.00 1.57
N GLN A 7 -36.09 14.45 2.77
CA GLN A 7 -34.95 14.11 3.61
C GLN A 7 -33.96 13.20 2.85
N THR A 8 -32.74 13.68 2.61
CA THR A 8 -31.56 12.82 2.40
C THR A 8 -31.19 12.22 3.75
N GLY A 9 -31.85 11.12 4.10
CA GLY A 9 -31.40 10.25 5.19
C GLY A 9 -30.11 9.58 4.74
N CYS A 10 -29.00 9.90 5.42
CA CYS A 10 -27.79 9.10 5.39
C CYS A 10 -28.19 7.67 5.76
N GLU A 11 -28.07 6.74 4.82
CA GLU A 11 -27.95 5.32 5.18
C GLU A 11 -26.68 5.22 6.05
N PRO A 12 -26.76 4.77 7.31
CA PRO A 12 -25.54 4.46 8.05
C PRO A 12 -24.83 3.38 7.25
N ASP A 13 -23.58 3.64 6.84
CA ASP A 13 -22.74 2.63 6.20
C ASP A 13 -22.80 1.37 7.07
N ALA A 14 -23.43 0.29 6.59
CA ALA A 14 -23.63 -0.93 7.37
C ALA A 14 -22.29 -1.54 7.87
N ALA A 15 -21.17 -1.11 7.29
CA ALA A 15 -19.82 -1.41 7.74
C ALA A 15 -19.46 -0.78 9.10
N CYS A 16 -20.04 0.37 9.43
CA CYS A 16 -19.74 1.13 10.64
C CYS A 16 -20.58 0.74 11.85
N ASP A 17 -21.72 0.10 11.66
CA ASP A 17 -22.57 -0.37 12.77
C ASP A 17 -21.97 -1.60 13.47
N ALA A 18 -21.20 -2.42 12.75
CA ALA A 18 -20.57 -3.63 13.27
C ALA A 18 -19.08 -3.46 13.66
N SER A 19 -18.48 -2.29 13.43
CA SER A 19 -17.03 -2.11 13.55
C SER A 19 -16.61 -0.67 13.84
N ALA A 20 -15.41 -0.51 14.42
CA ALA A 20 -14.84 0.81 14.66
C ALA A 20 -14.13 1.41 13.43
N LEU A 21 -13.82 0.57 12.44
CA LEU A 21 -13.14 0.93 11.18
C LEU A 21 -14.07 0.73 9.98
N SER A 22 -14.02 1.67 9.03
CA SER A 22 -14.65 1.55 7.72
C SER A 22 -13.73 0.86 6.71
N ALA A 23 -12.41 0.92 6.92
CA ALA A 23 -11.42 0.23 6.10
C ALA A 23 -10.15 -0.11 6.91
N LEU A 24 -9.53 -1.23 6.57
CA LEU A 24 -8.18 -1.60 6.97
C LEU A 24 -7.43 -2.15 5.76
N ALA A 25 -6.28 -1.57 5.46
CA ALA A 25 -5.39 -2.01 4.39
C ALA A 25 -4.00 -2.26 4.95
N VAL A 26 -3.49 -3.46 4.70
CA VAL A 26 -2.12 -3.90 4.97
C VAL A 26 -1.73 -4.79 3.79
N PRO A 27 -0.50 -4.72 3.26
CA PRO A 27 -0.06 -5.61 2.20
C PRO A 27 -0.27 -7.09 2.57
N GLY A 28 -1.02 -7.82 1.72
CA GLY A 28 -1.32 -9.24 1.90
C GLY A 28 -2.32 -9.57 3.02
N LEU A 29 -3.10 -8.59 3.50
CA LEU A 29 -4.10 -8.80 4.56
C LEU A 29 -5.09 -9.89 4.15
N THR A 30 -5.13 -10.97 4.93
CA THR A 30 -5.99 -12.13 4.72
C THR A 30 -6.71 -12.49 6.02
N PRO A 31 -8.04 -12.65 6.04
CA PRO A 31 -8.97 -12.38 4.93
C PRO A 31 -8.98 -10.89 4.55
N ALA A 32 -9.60 -10.55 3.42
CA ALA A 32 -9.89 -9.15 3.08
C ALA A 32 -10.66 -8.48 4.23
N PHE A 33 -10.45 -7.17 4.42
CA PHE A 33 -11.06 -6.46 5.53
C PHE A 33 -12.57 -6.64 5.52
N SER A 34 -13.09 -7.06 6.67
CA SER A 34 -14.52 -7.11 6.93
C SER A 34 -14.76 -6.53 8.33
N PRO A 35 -15.74 -5.63 8.48
CA PRO A 35 -16.11 -5.01 9.76
C PRO A 35 -16.19 -5.96 10.96
N GLY A 36 -16.73 -7.16 10.77
CA GLY A 36 -16.88 -8.17 11.83
C GLY A 36 -15.61 -8.99 12.12
N VAL A 37 -14.59 -8.91 11.28
CA VAL A 37 -13.35 -9.69 11.43
C VAL A 37 -12.33 -8.88 12.22
N HIS A 38 -11.85 -9.48 13.31
CA HIS A 38 -10.92 -8.86 14.25
C HIS A 38 -9.53 -9.54 14.27
N ARG A 39 -9.35 -10.60 13.47
CA ARG A 39 -8.11 -11.36 13.37
C ARG A 39 -7.73 -11.50 11.91
N TYR A 40 -6.55 -11.02 11.58
CA TYR A 40 -6.00 -11.02 10.24
C TYR A 40 -4.60 -11.64 10.24
N ARG A 41 -4.21 -12.10 9.07
CA ARG A 41 -2.88 -12.61 8.77
C ARG A 41 -2.29 -11.82 7.62
N VAL A 42 -0.98 -11.70 7.64
CA VAL A 42 -0.20 -11.13 6.54
C VAL A 42 1.04 -12.01 6.34
N PRO A 43 1.59 -12.09 5.13
CA PRO A 43 2.88 -12.75 4.93
C PRO A 43 3.99 -12.05 5.72
N ALA A 44 5.09 -12.77 5.96
CA ALA A 44 6.26 -12.19 6.59
C ALA A 44 6.82 -11.05 5.71
N PRO A 45 6.81 -9.79 6.18
CA PRO A 45 7.34 -8.69 5.40
C PRO A 45 8.86 -8.78 5.30
N VAL A 46 9.41 -8.38 4.15
CA VAL A 46 10.86 -8.28 3.96
C VAL A 46 11.42 -7.26 4.96
N GLY A 47 12.42 -7.64 5.74
CA GLY A 47 12.99 -6.78 6.78
C GLY A 47 12.12 -6.57 8.02
N GLY A 48 10.96 -7.24 8.14
CA GLY A 48 10.13 -7.22 9.36
C GLY A 48 9.15 -6.04 9.49
N GLY A 49 9.17 -5.10 8.56
CA GLY A 49 8.29 -3.91 8.54
C GLY A 49 7.40 -3.84 7.31
N THR A 50 6.19 -3.33 7.47
CA THR A 50 5.26 -3.03 6.37
C THR A 50 4.55 -1.70 6.66
N TRP A 51 3.56 -1.34 5.85
CA TRP A 51 2.67 -0.22 6.14
C TRP A 51 1.26 -0.71 6.46
N ALA A 52 0.53 0.08 7.23
CA ALA A 52 -0.90 -0.10 7.45
C ALA A 52 -1.63 1.22 7.26
N ARG A 53 -2.85 1.15 6.75
CA ARG A 53 -3.79 2.28 6.65
C ARG A 53 -5.13 1.83 7.18
N ALA A 54 -5.63 2.52 8.19
CA ALA A 54 -6.94 2.24 8.75
C ALA A 54 -7.78 3.51 8.74
N THR A 55 -9.05 3.38 8.40
CA THR A 55 -10.00 4.50 8.31
C THR A 55 -11.06 4.30 9.39
N LEU A 56 -11.20 5.29 10.26
CA LEU A 56 -12.23 5.33 11.30
C LEU A 56 -13.59 5.60 10.67
N CYS A 57 -14.61 4.92 11.19
CA CYS A 57 -16.01 5.27 10.93
C CYS A 57 -16.42 6.60 11.58
N ASP A 58 -15.85 6.90 12.75
CA ASP A 58 -16.14 8.10 13.53
C ASP A 58 -14.83 8.86 13.78
N GLY A 59 -14.74 10.04 13.18
CA GLY A 59 -13.56 10.91 13.27
C GLY A 59 -13.31 11.50 14.66
N THR A 60 -14.22 11.34 15.62
CA THR A 60 -14.02 11.75 17.02
C THR A 60 -13.23 10.73 17.85
N LYS A 61 -13.05 9.51 17.32
CA LYS A 61 -12.27 8.43 17.95
C LYS A 61 -10.78 8.58 17.68
N THR A 62 -9.96 7.95 18.52
CA THR A 62 -8.51 7.89 18.36
C THR A 62 -8.08 6.54 17.80
N LEU A 63 -7.23 6.56 16.77
CA LEU A 63 -6.69 5.38 16.12
C LEU A 63 -5.24 5.16 16.56
N TYR A 64 -4.91 3.92 16.90
CA TYR A 64 -3.56 3.45 17.15
C TYR A 64 -3.24 2.28 16.24
N VAL A 65 -2.06 2.29 15.65
CA VAL A 65 -1.56 1.24 14.75
C VAL A 65 -0.17 0.84 15.21
N GLY A 66 0.00 -0.42 15.60
CA GLY A 66 1.27 -0.91 16.16
C GLY A 66 1.70 -0.15 17.42
N GLY A 67 0.74 0.37 18.20
CA GLY A 67 0.99 1.16 19.41
C GLY A 67 1.25 2.66 19.16
N ASN A 68 1.38 3.11 17.92
CA ASN A 68 1.56 4.52 17.58
C ASN A 68 0.21 5.16 17.21
N GLN A 69 -0.04 6.37 17.72
CA GLN A 69 -1.25 7.12 17.33
C GLN A 69 -1.16 7.48 15.84
N ALA A 70 -2.25 7.24 15.11
CA ALA A 70 -2.34 7.47 13.68
C ALA A 70 -3.57 8.31 13.34
N SER A 71 -3.47 9.12 12.28
CA SER A 71 -4.63 9.80 11.70
C SER A 71 -5.47 8.82 10.88
N SER A 72 -6.79 8.96 10.93
CA SER A 72 -7.71 8.18 10.09
C SER A 72 -7.34 8.31 8.60
N GLY A 73 -7.21 7.19 7.91
CA GLY A 73 -6.88 7.13 6.48
C GLY A 73 -5.41 7.39 6.14
N ALA A 74 -4.57 7.75 7.13
CA ALA A 74 -3.13 7.90 6.91
C ALA A 74 -2.44 6.54 6.86
N ARG A 75 -1.40 6.44 6.02
CA ARG A 75 -0.46 5.32 6.09
C ARG A 75 0.51 5.53 7.22
N VAL A 76 0.79 4.46 7.93
CA VAL A 76 1.76 4.43 9.03
C VAL A 76 2.61 3.17 8.92
N GLY A 77 3.87 3.30 9.30
CA GLY A 77 4.76 2.14 9.40
C GLY A 77 4.25 1.18 10.47
N LEU A 78 4.21 -0.10 10.12
CA LEU A 78 3.81 -1.19 10.99
C LEU A 78 4.96 -2.18 11.09
N TRP A 79 5.57 -2.23 12.26
CA TRP A 79 6.57 -3.26 12.56
C TRP A 79 5.87 -4.52 13.03
N LEU A 80 6.07 -5.63 12.31
CA LEU A 80 5.49 -6.93 12.62
C LEU A 80 6.55 -7.92 13.13
N GLY A 81 7.80 -7.78 12.69
CA GLY A 81 8.84 -8.77 12.91
C GLY A 81 8.37 -10.16 12.46
N SER A 82 8.51 -11.16 13.32
CA SER A 82 7.95 -12.51 13.16
C SER A 82 6.69 -12.74 14.00
N GLY A 83 6.07 -11.68 14.52
CA GLY A 83 5.04 -11.75 15.55
C GLY A 83 3.69 -11.24 15.10
N SER A 84 3.11 -10.32 15.88
CA SER A 84 1.83 -9.70 15.61
C SER A 84 1.82 -8.25 16.04
N ALA A 85 1.02 -7.43 15.37
CA ALA A 85 0.71 -6.08 15.80
C ALA A 85 -0.80 -5.89 15.93
N THR A 86 -1.19 -4.83 16.62
CA THR A 86 -2.59 -4.47 16.83
C THR A 86 -2.92 -3.14 16.19
N VAL A 87 -4.12 -3.05 15.64
CA VAL A 87 -4.78 -1.80 15.31
C VAL A 87 -5.90 -1.62 16.33
N ALA A 88 -5.86 -0.56 17.10
CA ALA A 88 -6.82 -0.31 18.16
C ALA A 88 -7.50 1.04 17.95
N VAL A 89 -8.81 1.05 18.16
CA VAL A 89 -9.61 2.27 18.14
C VAL A 89 -10.09 2.52 19.55
N TYR A 90 -9.88 3.74 20.03
CA TYR A 90 -10.26 4.18 21.36
C TYR A 90 -11.30 5.28 21.29
N GLN A 91 -12.20 5.25 22.24
CA GLN A 91 -13.02 6.39 22.60
C GLN A 91 -12.58 6.87 23.97
N ARG A 92 -11.82 7.97 23.98
CA ARG A 92 -11.06 8.44 25.15
C ARG A 92 -10.04 7.39 25.61
N TRP A 93 -10.39 6.58 26.61
CA TRP A 93 -9.51 5.57 27.22
C TRP A 93 -10.09 4.15 27.13
N THR A 94 -11.25 3.99 26.50
CA THR A 94 -11.90 2.68 26.34
C THR A 94 -11.66 2.16 24.92
N PRO A 95 -11.11 0.95 24.76
CA PRO A 95 -10.99 0.35 23.43
C PRO A 95 -12.39 0.01 22.92
N VAL A 96 -12.73 0.53 21.75
CA VAL A 96 -14.01 0.30 21.05
C VAL A 96 -13.85 -0.54 19.79
N GLY A 97 -12.61 -0.84 19.39
CA GLY A 97 -12.27 -1.79 18.34
C GLY A 97 -10.83 -2.26 18.48
N THR A 98 -10.57 -3.54 18.23
CA THR A 98 -9.21 -4.10 18.28
C THR A 98 -9.04 -5.17 17.22
N TYR A 99 -8.13 -4.94 16.30
CA TYR A 99 -7.84 -5.82 15.17
C TYR A 99 -6.40 -6.32 15.32
N THR A 100 -6.24 -7.63 15.40
CA THR A 100 -4.93 -8.27 15.52
C THR A 100 -4.46 -8.72 14.14
N ILE A 101 -3.25 -8.32 13.77
CA ILE A 101 -2.58 -8.72 12.54
C ILE A 101 -1.40 -9.60 12.94
N THR A 102 -1.40 -10.86 12.51
CA THR A 102 -0.34 -11.82 12.81
C THR A 102 0.43 -12.17 11.54
N VAL A 103 1.75 -12.34 11.67
CA VAL A 103 2.57 -12.83 10.58
C VAL A 103 2.31 -14.32 10.34
N ASP A 104 2.05 -14.68 9.10
CA ASP A 104 1.96 -16.05 8.64
C ASP A 104 3.05 -16.32 7.59
N PRO A 105 4.16 -16.97 7.97
CA PRO A 105 5.27 -17.21 7.06
C PRO A 105 4.96 -18.22 5.96
N SER A 106 3.80 -18.90 6.02
CA SER A 106 3.36 -19.82 4.96
C SER A 106 2.71 -19.09 3.78
N LEU A 107 2.33 -17.82 3.96
CA LEU A 107 1.77 -16.99 2.89
C LEU A 107 2.88 -16.49 1.95
N PRO A 108 2.62 -16.40 0.64
CA PRO A 108 3.56 -15.81 -0.30
C PRO A 108 3.78 -14.33 0.04
N PRO A 109 4.98 -13.76 -0.22
CA PRO A 109 5.27 -12.36 0.02
C PRO A 109 4.20 -11.44 -0.57
N ALA A 110 3.75 -10.46 0.21
CA ALA A 110 2.77 -9.50 -0.24
C ALA A 110 3.41 -8.56 -1.26
N PRO A 111 2.80 -8.35 -2.44
CA PRO A 111 3.27 -7.33 -3.35
C PRO A 111 2.97 -5.94 -2.76
N LEU A 112 3.91 -5.02 -2.92
CA LEU A 112 3.72 -3.60 -2.61
C LEU A 112 3.28 -2.88 -3.87
N THR A 113 1.97 -2.68 -4.01
CA THR A 113 1.30 -2.29 -5.26
C THR A 113 0.80 -0.85 -5.25
N GLU A 114 1.18 -0.07 -4.25
CA GLU A 114 0.72 1.32 -4.12
C GLU A 114 1.75 2.29 -4.69
N GLY A 115 1.33 3.54 -4.87
CA GLY A 115 2.25 4.66 -5.10
C GLY A 115 2.61 4.97 -6.55
N LEU A 116 2.53 4.01 -7.48
CA LEU A 116 2.67 4.30 -8.93
C LEU A 116 1.31 4.47 -9.61
N ALA A 117 1.20 5.52 -10.42
CA ALA A 117 0.11 5.71 -11.39
C ALA A 117 0.47 5.18 -12.79
N SER A 118 1.77 5.12 -13.13
CA SER A 118 2.23 4.54 -14.39
C SER A 118 3.65 4.02 -14.28
N LEU A 119 3.96 2.93 -14.99
CA LEU A 119 5.30 2.47 -15.31
C LEU A 119 5.40 2.22 -16.82
N SER A 120 6.37 2.83 -17.46
CA SER A 120 6.60 2.71 -18.90
C SER A 120 8.06 2.37 -19.17
N ILE A 121 8.25 1.17 -19.72
CA ILE A 121 9.50 0.68 -20.30
C ILE A 121 9.14 0.12 -21.68
N PRO A 122 9.93 0.36 -22.73
CA PRO A 122 9.63 -0.18 -24.04
C PRO A 122 9.63 -1.72 -24.03
N GLY A 123 8.50 -2.32 -24.43
CA GLY A 123 8.32 -3.77 -24.42
C GLY A 123 8.04 -4.35 -23.02
N LEU A 124 7.63 -3.52 -22.06
CA LEU A 124 7.18 -3.98 -20.74
C LEU A 124 6.03 -5.01 -20.90
N SER A 125 6.20 -6.17 -20.28
CA SER A 125 5.21 -7.24 -20.26
C SER A 125 5.09 -7.83 -18.86
N PRO A 126 3.88 -7.93 -18.28
CA PRO A 126 2.60 -7.46 -18.82
C PRO A 126 2.52 -5.92 -18.98
N PRO A 127 1.49 -5.36 -19.64
CA PRO A 127 1.23 -3.92 -19.55
C PRO A 127 1.09 -3.50 -18.09
N PHE A 128 1.45 -2.25 -17.78
CA PHE A 128 1.44 -1.78 -16.39
C PHE A 128 0.04 -1.91 -15.77
N ASP A 129 0.01 -2.60 -14.64
CA ASP A 129 -1.10 -2.68 -13.71
C ASP A 129 -0.52 -2.46 -12.31
N PRO A 130 -1.03 -1.50 -11.52
CA PRO A 130 -0.48 -1.24 -10.18
C PRO A 130 -0.47 -2.49 -9.30
N ALA A 131 -1.37 -3.45 -9.50
CA ALA A 131 -1.42 -4.71 -8.75
C ALA A 131 -0.30 -5.71 -9.11
N VAL A 132 0.43 -5.47 -10.20
CA VAL A 132 1.54 -6.32 -10.65
C VAL A 132 2.87 -5.68 -10.25
N THR A 133 3.69 -6.43 -9.52
CA THR A 133 5.03 -6.00 -9.07
C THR A 133 6.17 -6.63 -9.84
N HIS A 134 5.91 -7.63 -10.71
CA HIS A 134 6.93 -8.32 -11.47
C HIS A 134 6.64 -8.19 -12.97
N TYR A 135 7.58 -7.60 -13.67
CA TYR A 135 7.51 -7.38 -15.11
C TYR A 135 8.75 -7.93 -15.81
N THR A 136 8.64 -8.01 -17.12
CA THR A 136 9.74 -8.32 -18.02
C THR A 136 9.87 -7.21 -19.06
N ALA A 137 11.08 -6.97 -19.52
CA ALA A 137 11.34 -6.10 -20.67
C ALA A 137 12.45 -6.70 -21.52
N PRO A 138 12.42 -6.52 -22.86
CA PRO A 138 13.45 -7.08 -23.74
C PRO A 138 14.79 -6.37 -23.57
N ALA A 139 15.87 -7.14 -23.65
CA ALA A 139 17.23 -6.64 -23.67
C ALA A 139 17.45 -5.74 -24.89
N ARG A 140 18.23 -4.67 -24.69
CA ARG A 140 18.58 -3.71 -25.74
C ARG A 140 20.05 -3.84 -26.12
N PRO A 141 20.43 -3.57 -27.39
CA PRO A 141 21.82 -3.62 -27.83
C PRO A 141 22.77 -2.70 -27.05
N THR A 142 22.24 -1.59 -26.51
CA THR A 142 22.99 -0.64 -25.68
C THR A 142 23.13 -1.07 -24.23
N SER A 143 22.52 -2.19 -23.82
CA SER A 143 22.40 -2.65 -22.43
C SER A 143 21.83 -1.57 -21.49
N THR A 144 21.04 -0.66 -22.04
CA THR A 144 20.37 0.42 -21.30
C THR A 144 18.90 0.45 -21.65
N VAL A 145 18.05 0.71 -20.65
CA VAL A 145 16.61 0.84 -20.82
C VAL A 145 16.13 2.19 -20.30
N PRO A 146 15.28 2.92 -21.04
CA PRO A 146 14.61 4.09 -20.52
C PRO A 146 13.43 3.64 -19.65
N VAL A 147 13.40 4.11 -18.41
CA VAL A 147 12.35 3.84 -17.42
C VAL A 147 11.67 5.16 -17.11
N THR A 148 10.35 5.21 -17.32
CA THR A 148 9.54 6.35 -16.92
C THR A 148 8.48 5.85 -15.96
N ALA A 149 8.45 6.38 -14.76
CA ALA A 149 7.44 6.04 -13.77
C ALA A 149 6.82 7.32 -13.19
N ALA A 150 5.52 7.29 -12.93
CA ALA A 150 4.80 8.41 -12.35
C ALA A 150 4.13 7.98 -11.06
N LEU A 151 4.26 8.83 -10.03
CA LEU A 151 3.63 8.65 -8.74
C LEU A 151 2.15 8.97 -8.82
N ALA A 152 1.32 8.20 -8.09
CA ALA A 152 -0.09 8.51 -7.91
C ALA A 152 -0.29 9.78 -7.06
N SER A 153 0.61 10.03 -6.11
CA SER A 153 0.58 11.19 -5.21
C SER A 153 1.95 11.87 -5.13
N PRO A 154 2.38 12.61 -6.16
CA PRO A 154 3.74 13.15 -6.26
C PRO A 154 4.12 14.16 -5.17
N GLY A 155 3.15 14.72 -4.43
CA GLY A 155 3.42 15.62 -3.30
C GLY A 155 3.62 14.93 -1.95
N ALA A 156 3.25 13.64 -1.84
CA ALA A 156 3.35 12.86 -0.61
C ALA A 156 4.41 11.75 -0.72
N SER A 157 4.69 11.29 -1.93
CA SER A 157 5.57 10.15 -2.18
C SER A 157 6.84 10.54 -2.92
N THR A 158 7.86 9.70 -2.80
CA THR A 158 9.17 9.82 -3.42
C THR A 158 9.40 8.60 -4.31
N LEU A 159 9.91 8.82 -5.51
CA LEU A 159 10.21 7.78 -6.49
C LEU A 159 11.71 7.53 -6.58
N TRP A 160 12.08 6.26 -6.55
CA TRP A 160 13.45 5.77 -6.69
C TRP A 160 13.50 4.77 -7.85
N ILE A 161 14.45 4.95 -8.76
CA ILE A 161 14.74 3.99 -9.84
C ILE A 161 16.21 3.63 -9.70
N GLU A 162 16.53 2.35 -9.50
CA GLU A 162 17.88 1.89 -9.14
C GLU A 162 18.44 2.62 -7.92
N SER A 163 17.67 2.71 -6.83
CA SER A 163 18.06 3.41 -5.59
C SER A 163 18.41 4.90 -5.75
N LEU A 164 18.06 5.50 -6.87
CA LEU A 164 18.40 6.89 -7.18
C LEU A 164 17.12 7.70 -7.35
N LEU A 165 17.07 8.84 -6.65
CA LEU A 165 15.91 9.74 -6.63
C LEU A 165 15.54 10.17 -8.06
N THR A 166 14.26 10.01 -8.40
CA THR A 166 13.73 10.34 -9.73
C THR A 166 12.45 11.13 -9.58
N GLY A 167 12.28 12.20 -10.38
CA GLY A 167 11.04 12.97 -10.40
C GLY A 167 9.87 12.15 -10.96
N SER A 168 8.67 12.35 -10.42
CA SER A 168 7.46 11.72 -10.98
C SER A 168 7.29 12.10 -12.45
N GLY A 169 7.14 11.09 -13.32
CA GLY A 169 7.00 11.25 -14.77
C GLY A 169 8.32 11.51 -15.51
N ALA A 170 9.44 11.63 -14.80
CA ALA A 170 10.74 11.79 -15.44
C ALA A 170 11.23 10.45 -16.02
N THR A 171 11.78 10.49 -17.24
CA THR A 171 12.47 9.35 -17.83
C THR A 171 13.89 9.27 -17.30
N ARG A 172 14.28 8.08 -16.85
CA ARG A 172 15.63 7.75 -16.45
C ARG A 172 16.17 6.62 -17.31
N THR A 173 17.33 6.83 -17.92
CA THR A 173 18.08 5.73 -18.55
C THR A 173 18.85 4.96 -17.49
N THR A 174 18.60 3.67 -17.38
CA THR A 174 19.31 2.77 -16.47
C THR A 174 20.14 1.75 -17.23
N TRP A 175 21.25 1.33 -16.63
CA TRP A 175 22.06 0.21 -17.09
C TRP A 175 21.35 -1.09 -16.73
N ALA A 176 20.91 -1.84 -17.75
CA ALA A 176 20.14 -3.06 -17.58
C ALA A 176 20.52 -4.07 -18.68
N PRO A 177 21.66 -4.76 -18.55
CA PRO A 177 22.05 -5.84 -19.46
C PRO A 177 21.09 -7.05 -19.31
N LEU A 178 21.17 -7.99 -20.24
CA LEU A 178 20.37 -9.22 -20.21
C LEU A 178 20.52 -9.94 -18.85
N GLY A 179 19.40 -10.32 -18.25
CA GLY A 179 19.34 -10.98 -16.94
C GLY A 179 19.37 -10.02 -15.75
N ASN A 180 19.58 -8.72 -15.96
CA ASN A 180 19.50 -7.75 -14.87
C ASN A 180 18.06 -7.53 -14.42
N VAL A 181 17.87 -7.08 -13.18
CA VAL A 181 16.58 -6.64 -12.65
C VAL A 181 16.65 -5.14 -12.45
N VAL A 182 15.70 -4.42 -13.02
CA VAL A 182 15.51 -3.01 -12.74
C VAL A 182 14.57 -2.87 -11.54
N ASP A 183 15.02 -2.12 -10.54
CA ASP A 183 14.31 -1.84 -9.30
C ASP A 183 13.63 -0.48 -9.37
N VAL A 184 12.32 -0.45 -9.12
CA VAL A 184 11.53 0.77 -8.97
C VAL A 184 10.82 0.73 -7.62
N THR A 185 11.20 1.67 -6.75
CA THR A 185 10.71 1.75 -5.38
C THR A 185 9.99 3.08 -5.15
N VAL A 186 8.87 3.03 -4.44
CA VAL A 186 8.10 4.20 -4.03
C VAL A 186 8.03 4.27 -2.52
N THR A 187 8.40 5.41 -1.95
CA THR A 187 8.34 5.65 -0.50
C THR A 187 7.43 6.83 -0.16
N GLU A 188 6.86 6.84 1.04
CA GLU A 188 6.22 8.01 1.67
C GLU A 188 7.03 8.34 2.93
N GLY A 189 7.90 9.36 2.83
CA GLY A 189 9.00 9.52 3.76
C GLY A 189 9.95 8.31 3.71
N TRP A 190 10.10 7.61 4.84
CA TRP A 190 10.93 6.39 4.98
C TRP A 190 10.15 5.09 4.78
N LEU A 191 8.85 5.17 4.53
CA LEU A 191 7.98 3.99 4.43
C LEU A 191 7.88 3.55 2.98
N GLU A 192 8.35 2.35 2.66
CA GLU A 192 8.14 1.74 1.35
C GLU A 192 6.66 1.37 1.16
N ILE A 193 6.04 1.91 0.12
CA ILE A 193 4.62 1.68 -0.19
C ILE A 193 4.42 0.94 -1.52
N GLY A 194 5.41 0.99 -2.41
CA GLY A 194 5.38 0.34 -3.71
C GLY A 194 6.75 -0.19 -4.10
N HIS A 195 6.81 -1.39 -4.65
CA HIS A 195 8.05 -2.01 -5.11
C HIS A 195 7.80 -2.85 -6.36
N TYR A 196 8.49 -2.52 -7.44
CA TYR A 196 8.29 -3.12 -8.76
C TYR A 196 9.64 -3.57 -9.32
N TYR A 197 9.68 -4.81 -9.78
CA TYR A 197 10.84 -5.47 -10.36
C TYR A 197 10.62 -5.67 -11.85
N VAL A 198 11.60 -5.29 -12.66
CA VAL A 198 11.56 -5.50 -14.11
C VAL A 198 12.77 -6.32 -14.55
N THR A 199 12.55 -7.58 -14.86
CA THR A 199 13.61 -8.48 -15.32
C THR A 199 13.87 -8.27 -16.80
N ILE A 200 15.13 -8.05 -17.17
CA ILE A 200 15.54 -7.95 -18.56
C ILE A 200 15.71 -9.33 -19.16
N VAL A 201 14.89 -9.65 -20.16
CA VAL A 201 14.83 -10.95 -20.84
C VAL A 201 15.23 -10.82 -22.31
N ARG A 202 15.38 -11.97 -22.99
CA ARG A 202 15.78 -12.01 -24.40
C ARG A 202 14.63 -11.61 -25.32
#